data_AF-A0A2S9FSX7-F1
#
_entry.id   AF-A0A2S9FSX7-F1
#
_cell.length_a   1.000
_cell.length_b   1.000
_cell.length_c   1.000
_cell.angle_alpha   90.00
_cell.angle_beta   90.00
_cell.angle_gamma   90.00
#
_symmetry.space_group_name_H-M   'P 1'
#
loop_
_entity.id
_entity.type
_entity.pdbx_description
1 polymer ?
#
loop_
_entity_poly.entity_id
_entity_poly.type
_entity_poly.pdbx_seq_one_letter_code
_entity_poly.pdbx_strand_id
1 'polypeptide(L)'
;DPALTGANPALATLSADLNMVNAAAAATVVHSHTWYAGMAGHPVQHRREVPHVLTAHSLEPMRPWKAEQLGGGYRISSWVEKTAVEAADAV
;
A
#
# COMPACT_ATOMS: atom_id res chain seq x y z
N ASP A 1 -5.33 -1.21 14.73
CA ASP A 1 -5.14 -0.14 15.71
C ASP A 1 -6.46 0.08 16.44
N PRO A 2 -6.51 -0.03 17.78
CA PRO A 2 -7.71 0.26 18.57
C PRO A 2 -8.34 1.62 18.25
N ALA A 3 -7.54 2.64 17.91
CA ALA A 3 -8.02 3.98 17.56
C ALA A 3 -8.79 4.03 16.23
N LEU A 4 -8.65 3.01 15.38
CA LEU A 4 -9.33 2.91 14.08
C LEU A 4 -10.53 1.95 14.10
N THR A 5 -11.01 1.57 15.28
CA THR A 5 -12.18 0.69 15.41
C THR A 5 -13.41 1.36 14.77
N GLY A 6 -14.03 0.68 13.80
CA GLY A 6 -15.18 1.21 13.04
C GLY A 6 -14.84 2.24 11.96
N ALA A 7 -13.55 2.58 11.78
CA ALA A 7 -13.12 3.46 10.70
C ALA A 7 -13.22 2.77 9.32
N ASN A 8 -13.05 3.57 8.25
CA ASN A 8 -12.99 3.02 6.90
C ASN A 8 -11.88 1.93 6.82
N PRO A 9 -12.17 0.74 6.27
CA PRO A 9 -11.19 -0.36 6.21
C PRO A 9 -9.86 0.01 5.55
N ALA A 10 -9.84 0.96 4.61
CA ALA A 10 -8.60 1.41 3.98
C ALA A 10 -7.65 2.11 4.97
N LEU A 11 -8.18 2.77 6.01
CA LEU A 11 -7.36 3.34 7.08
C LEU A 11 -6.75 2.26 7.96
N ALA A 12 -7.50 1.18 8.24
CA ALA A 12 -6.97 0.02 8.96
C ALA A 12 -5.84 -0.66 8.17
N THR A 13 -5.96 -0.73 6.83
CA THR A 13 -4.88 -1.21 5.96
C THR A 13 -3.64 -0.33 6.06
N LEU A 14 -3.76 1.00 5.95
CA LEU A 14 -2.62 1.90 6.10
C LEU A 14 -1.95 1.80 7.48
N SER A 15 -2.73 1.57 8.54
CA SER A 15 -2.17 1.31 9.87
C SER A 15 -1.36 0.01 9.91
N ALA A 16 -1.83 -1.05 9.23
CA ALA A 16 -1.06 -2.28 9.08
C ALA A 16 0.23 -2.04 8.27
N ASP A 17 0.19 -1.21 7.22
CA ASP A 17 1.37 -0.80 6.46
C ASP A 17 2.44 -0.15 7.34
N LEU A 18 2.06 0.78 8.21
CA LEU A 18 3.03 1.40 9.14
C LEU A 18 3.68 0.39 10.09
N ASN A 19 2.93 -0.63 10.53
CA ASN A 19 3.50 -1.73 11.31
C ASN A 19 4.48 -2.57 10.48
N MET A 20 4.16 -2.84 9.21
CA MET A 20 5.06 -3.53 8.28
C MET A 20 6.35 -2.73 8.04
N VAL A 21 6.26 -1.41 7.83
CA VAL A 21 7.42 -0.51 7.68
C VAL A 21 8.35 -0.60 8.89
N ASN A 22 7.78 -0.64 10.11
CA ASN A 22 8.57 -0.77 11.32
C ASN A 22 9.25 -2.15 11.42
N ALA A 23 8.54 -3.21 11.04
CA ALA A 23 9.04 -4.59 11.08
C ALA A 23 10.10 -4.90 10.02
N ALA A 24 10.04 -4.24 8.85
CA ALA A 24 10.98 -4.41 7.73
C ALA A 24 12.37 -3.78 7.97
N ALA A 25 12.78 -3.65 9.23
CA ALA A 25 14.02 -2.98 9.62
C ALA A 25 15.27 -3.63 8.99
N ALA A 26 15.32 -4.94 8.82
CA ALA A 26 16.51 -5.62 8.29
C ALA A 26 16.47 -5.85 6.76
N ALA A 27 15.44 -5.36 6.07
CA ALA A 27 15.27 -5.62 4.65
C ALA A 27 16.37 -4.94 3.81
N THR A 28 16.92 -5.68 2.84
CA THR A 28 17.83 -5.17 1.80
C THR A 28 17.13 -4.99 0.45
N VAL A 29 15.90 -5.47 0.34
CA VAL A 29 14.95 -5.28 -0.76
C VAL A 29 13.55 -5.44 -0.17
N VAL A 30 12.57 -4.69 -0.68
CA VAL A 30 11.16 -4.89 -0.32
C VAL A 30 10.35 -5.24 -1.55
N HIS A 31 9.52 -6.28 -1.42
CA HIS A 31 8.65 -6.75 -2.49
C HIS A 31 7.20 -6.69 -2.04
N SER A 32 6.44 -5.69 -2.51
CA SER A 32 5.03 -5.52 -2.16
C SER A 32 4.11 -6.20 -3.16
N HIS A 33 3.05 -6.84 -2.64
CA HIS A 33 1.98 -7.42 -3.45
C HIS A 33 0.65 -6.78 -3.08
N THR A 34 -0.13 -6.40 -4.10
CA THR A 34 -1.45 -5.72 -3.98
C THR A 34 -1.35 -4.31 -3.37
N TRP A 35 -2.43 -3.53 -3.49
CA TRP A 35 -2.49 -2.20 -2.86
C TRP A 35 -2.42 -2.28 -1.32
N TYR A 36 -2.80 -3.42 -0.71
CA TYR A 36 -2.81 -3.60 0.74
C TYR A 36 -1.44 -3.56 1.41
N ALA A 37 -0.36 -3.67 0.63
CA ALA A 37 1.03 -3.58 1.09
C ALA A 37 1.85 -2.54 0.32
N GLY A 38 1.24 -1.83 -0.63
CA GLY A 38 1.94 -0.85 -1.48
C GLY A 38 2.53 0.30 -0.66
N MET A 39 1.77 0.78 0.34
CA MET A 39 2.21 1.83 1.25
C MET A 39 3.10 1.31 2.40
N ALA A 40 3.36 0.01 2.48
CA ALA A 40 4.47 -0.50 3.28
C ALA A 40 5.78 -0.47 2.49
N GLY A 41 5.77 -0.88 1.22
CA GLY A 41 6.96 -0.91 0.36
C GLY A 41 7.57 0.48 0.14
N HIS A 42 6.74 1.45 -0.24
CA HIS A 42 7.20 2.78 -0.62
C HIS A 42 7.94 3.54 0.52
N PRO A 43 7.45 3.59 1.77
CA PRO A 43 8.21 4.20 2.86
C PRO A 43 9.47 3.41 3.26
N VAL A 44 9.48 2.07 3.12
CA VAL A 44 10.70 1.29 3.41
C VAL A 44 11.80 1.61 2.39
N GLN A 45 11.45 1.76 1.10
CA GLN A 45 12.38 2.21 0.05
C GLN A 45 13.14 3.45 0.49
N HIS A 46 12.43 4.48 0.97
CA HIS A 46 13.03 5.73 1.41
C HIS A 46 13.74 5.62 2.76
N ARG A 47 13.13 4.98 3.76
CA ARG A 47 13.71 4.89 5.11
C ARG A 47 14.98 4.04 5.15
N ARG A 48 15.10 3.06 4.25
CA ARG A 48 16.21 2.11 4.21
C ARG A 48 17.14 2.29 3.01
N GLU A 49 16.79 3.13 2.04
CA GLU A 49 17.52 3.30 0.79
C GLU A 49 17.72 1.95 0.06
N VAL A 50 16.65 1.13 0.02
CA VAL A 50 16.65 -0.21 -0.61
C VAL A 50 15.66 -0.27 -1.76
N PRO A 51 15.88 -1.14 -2.77
CA PRO A 51 14.96 -1.26 -3.89
C PRO A 51 13.56 -1.70 -3.46
N HIS A 52 12.55 -1.08 -4.04
CA HIS A 52 11.15 -1.49 -3.95
C HIS A 52 10.71 -2.15 -5.25
N VAL A 53 10.47 -3.46 -5.18
CA VAL A 53 9.83 -4.25 -6.24
C VAL A 53 8.35 -4.36 -5.91
N LEU A 54 7.49 -4.20 -6.92
CA LEU A 54 6.06 -4.35 -6.79
C LEU A 54 5.58 -5.42 -7.76
N THR A 55 4.54 -6.18 -7.41
CA THR A 55 3.82 -7.01 -8.39
C THR A 55 2.38 -6.54 -8.53
N ALA A 56 2.03 -6.09 -9.73
CA ALA A 56 0.70 -5.63 -10.08
C ALA A 56 -0.25 -6.80 -10.39
N HIS A 57 -0.83 -7.41 -9.34
CA HIS A 57 -1.86 -8.47 -9.48
C HIS A 57 -3.18 -7.96 -10.05
N SER A 58 -3.43 -6.67 -9.90
CA SER A 58 -4.61 -5.97 -10.39
C SER A 58 -4.36 -4.48 -10.38
N LEU A 59 -5.20 -3.71 -11.07
CA LEU A 59 -5.17 -2.25 -11.07
C LEU A 59 -6.51 -1.71 -10.58
N GLU A 60 -6.50 -0.85 -9.57
CA GLU A 60 -7.68 -0.18 -9.03
C GLU A 60 -8.44 0.63 -10.11
N PRO A 61 -7.79 1.35 -11.06
CA PRO A 61 -8.50 2.00 -12.17
C PRO A 61 -9.28 1.05 -13.08
N MET A 62 -8.88 -0.23 -13.14
CA MET A 62 -9.57 -1.28 -13.92
C MET A 62 -10.70 -1.96 -13.14
N ARG A 63 -11.03 -1.46 -11.94
CA ARG A 63 -12.09 -1.98 -11.06
C ARG A 63 -13.15 -0.90 -10.76
N PRO A 64 -13.84 -0.37 -11.77
CA PRO A 64 -14.78 0.74 -11.58
C PRO A 64 -15.92 0.43 -10.60
N TRP A 65 -16.37 -0.83 -10.52
CA TRP A 65 -17.40 -1.27 -9.57
C TRP A 65 -16.97 -1.12 -8.09
N LYS A 66 -15.66 -1.02 -7.84
CA LYS A 66 -15.10 -0.94 -6.49
C LYS A 66 -15.23 0.46 -5.89
N ALA A 67 -15.39 1.48 -6.73
CA ALA A 67 -15.72 2.85 -6.31
C ALA A 67 -17.04 2.90 -5.53
N GLU A 68 -18.05 2.16 -6.01
CA GLU A 68 -19.35 2.03 -5.35
C GLU A 68 -19.26 1.16 -4.09
N GLN A 69 -18.44 0.11 -4.11
CA GLN A 69 -18.28 -0.82 -2.97
C GLN A 69 -17.52 -0.22 -1.77
N LEU A 70 -16.48 0.58 -2.02
CA LEU A 70 -15.60 1.09 -0.95
C LEU A 70 -15.83 2.57 -0.63
N GLY A 71 -16.62 3.29 -1.44
CA GLY A 71 -16.82 4.73 -1.31
C GLY A 71 -15.48 5.46 -1.25
N GLY A 72 -15.26 6.24 -0.19
CA GLY A 72 -13.99 6.94 0.05
C GLY A 72 -12.75 6.02 0.11
N GLY A 73 -12.92 4.74 0.46
CA GLY A 73 -11.84 3.77 0.52
C GLY A 73 -11.22 3.47 -0.85
N TYR A 74 -12.00 3.55 -1.94
CA TYR A 74 -11.49 3.36 -3.31
C TYR A 74 -10.53 4.48 -3.73
N ARG A 75 -10.80 5.71 -3.29
CA ARG A 75 -9.90 6.84 -3.57
C ARG A 75 -8.57 6.67 -2.83
N ILE A 76 -8.61 6.12 -1.62
CA ILE A 76 -7.42 5.80 -0.84
C ILE A 76 -6.64 4.67 -1.51
N SER A 77 -7.29 3.54 -1.86
CA SER A 77 -6.61 2.41 -2.52
C SER A 77 -6.01 2.81 -3.87
N SER A 78 -6.73 3.61 -4.67
CA SER A 78 -6.23 4.12 -5.95
C SER A 78 -5.03 5.05 -5.77
N TRP A 79 -5.05 5.91 -4.75
CA TRP A 79 -3.91 6.76 -4.42
C TRP A 79 -2.70 5.94 -3.95
N VAL A 80 -2.92 4.95 -3.08
CA VAL A 80 -1.86 4.04 -2.60
C VAL A 80 -1.24 3.30 -3.77
N GLU A 81 -2.05 2.67 -4.61
CA GLU A 81 -1.56 1.89 -5.76
C GLU A 81 -0.78 2.78 -6.72
N LYS A 82 -1.33 3.94 -7.11
CA LYS A 82 -0.64 4.88 -8.00
C LYS A 82 0.72 5.30 -7.43
N THR A 83 0.75 5.71 -6.16
CA THR A 83 1.97 6.18 -5.51
C THR A 83 3.04 5.08 -5.46
N ALA A 84 2.65 3.86 -5.07
CA ALA A 84 3.56 2.74 -4.96
C ALA A 84 4.07 2.26 -6.34
N VAL A 85 3.20 2.21 -7.35
CA VAL A 85 3.56 1.77 -8.72
C VAL A 85 4.47 2.79 -9.40
N GLU A 86 4.17 4.08 -9.31
CA GLU A 86 4.96 5.13 -9.98
C GLU A 86 6.34 5.34 -9.33
N ALA A 87 6.52 4.97 -8.07
CA ALA A 87 7.78 5.13 -7.33
C ALA A 87 8.62 3.84 -7.24
N ALA A 88 8.06 2.68 -7.58
CA ALA A 88 8.77 1.40 -7.50
C ALA A 88 9.96 1.36 -8.48
N ASP A 89 11.05 0.72 -8.05
CA ASP A 89 12.22 0.48 -8.89
C ASP A 89 11.94 -0.57 -9.99
N ALA A 90 10.98 -1.47 -9.74
CA ALA A 90 10.47 -2.45 -10.70
C ALA A 90 9.01 -2.85 -10.39
N VAL A 91 8.24 -3.13 -11.45
CA VAL A 91 6.84 -3.61 -11.41
C VAL A 91 6.70 -4.90 -12.20
#